data_AF-A0AAD7MEE9-F1
#
_entry.id   AF-A0AAD7MEE9-F1
#
_cell.length_a   1.000
_cell.length_b   1.000
_cell.length_c   1.000
_cell.angle_alpha   90.00
_cell.angle_beta   90.00
_cell.angle_gamma   90.00
#
_symmetry.space_group_name_H-M   'P 1'
#
loop_
_entity.id
_entity.type
_entity.pdbx_description
1 polymer ?
#
loop_
_entity_poly.entity_id
_entity_poly.type
_entity_poly.pdbx_seq_one_letter_code
_entity_poly.pdbx_strand_id
1 'polypeptide(L)'
;DLFNWMWPQIVQRSLDDFVNYWNDHKIRTQRNKLLPSGVSSNYIYDFPEQCGLTNFTTSVDADLVEALRENIPKSRQECYRWVSDEFEAKAWA
;
A
#
# COMPACT_ATOMS: atom_id res chain seq x y z
N ASP A 1 -17.02 -15.22 13.43
CA ASP A 1 -15.91 -14.52 14.11
C ASP A 1 -14.54 -15.07 13.80
N LEU A 2 -14.23 -16.35 14.05
CA LEU A 2 -12.90 -16.92 13.75
C LEU A 2 -12.42 -16.70 12.29
N PHE A 3 -13.31 -16.90 11.31
CA PHE A 3 -13.00 -16.62 9.91
C PHE A 3 -12.55 -15.16 9.71
N ASN A 4 -13.33 -14.19 10.22
CA ASN A 4 -13.03 -12.76 10.10
C ASN A 4 -11.81 -12.34 10.93
N TRP A 5 -11.49 -13.06 12.00
CA TRP A 5 -10.28 -12.80 12.77
C TRP A 5 -9.02 -13.24 12.02
N MET A 6 -9.06 -14.41 11.39
CA MET A 6 -7.88 -15.04 10.78
C MET A 6 -7.66 -14.61 9.32
N TRP A 7 -8.69 -14.71 8.48
CA TRP A 7 -8.52 -14.59 7.03
C TRP A 7 -8.10 -13.19 6.57
N PRO A 8 -8.71 -12.09 7.03
CA PRO A 8 -8.31 -10.75 6.58
C PRO A 8 -6.83 -10.46 6.78
N GLN A 9 -6.23 -10.97 7.87
CA GLN A 9 -4.79 -10.82 8.12
C GLN A 9 -3.95 -11.59 7.09
N ILE A 10 -4.33 -12.83 6.77
CA ILE A 10 -3.63 -13.66 5.78
C ILE A 10 -3.77 -13.06 4.37
N VAL A 11 -4.98 -12.61 4.01
CA VAL A 11 -5.23 -11.94 2.74
C VAL A 11 -4.41 -10.66 2.65
N GLN A 12 -4.41 -9.81 3.69
CA GLN A 12 -3.66 -8.56 3.67
C GLN A 12 -2.16 -8.81 3.47
N ARG A 13 -1.57 -9.78 4.19
CA ARG A 13 -0.15 -10.15 3.99
C ARG A 13 0.13 -10.60 2.56
N SER A 14 -0.75 -11.44 2.00
CA SER A 14 -0.59 -11.93 0.62
C SER A 14 -0.71 -10.80 -0.41
N LEU A 15 -1.59 -9.82 -0.16
CA LEU A 15 -1.73 -8.63 -1.00
C LEU A 15 -0.51 -7.72 -0.89
N ASP A 16 0.01 -7.51 0.31
CA ASP A 16 1.21 -6.70 0.54
C ASP A 16 2.43 -7.33 -0.17
N ASP A 17 2.61 -8.64 -0.03
CA ASP A 17 3.65 -9.40 -0.74
C ASP A 17 3.50 -9.27 -2.26
N PHE A 18 2.27 -9.39 -2.77
CA PHE A 18 2.00 -9.22 -4.20
C PHE A 18 2.31 -7.80 -4.67
N VAL A 19 1.89 -6.76 -3.92
CA VAL A 19 2.15 -5.36 -4.26
C VAL A 19 3.64 -5.08 -4.32
N ASN A 20 4.41 -5.55 -3.33
CA ASN A 20 5.86 -5.41 -3.31
C ASN A 20 6.51 -6.11 -4.50
N TYR A 21 6.20 -7.39 -4.70
CA TYR A 21 6.69 -8.14 -5.86
C TYR A 21 6.34 -7.45 -7.18
N TRP A 22 5.07 -7.08 -7.36
CA TRP A 22 4.57 -6.56 -8.62
C TRP A 22 5.08 -5.14 -8.91
N ASN A 23 5.26 -4.30 -7.91
CA ASN A 23 5.72 -2.94 -8.15
C ASN A 23 7.26 -2.84 -8.24
N ASP A 24 7.99 -3.76 -7.61
CA ASP A 24 9.45 -3.78 -7.60
C ASP A 24 10.08 -4.73 -8.62
N HIS A 25 9.32 -5.63 -9.26
CA HIS A 25 9.91 -6.47 -10.29
C HIS A 25 10.38 -5.64 -11.49
N LYS A 26 11.56 -6.01 -12.01
CA LYS A 26 12.11 -5.40 -13.22
C LYS A 26 11.34 -5.87 -14.45
N ILE A 27 10.67 -4.94 -15.13
CA ILE A 27 9.97 -5.26 -16.39
C ILE A 27 11.01 -5.41 -17.51
N ARG A 28 10.81 -6.37 -18.41
CA ARG A 28 11.65 -6.55 -19.60
C ARG A 28 11.67 -5.28 -20.47
N THR A 29 12.85 -4.91 -20.97
CA THR A 29 13.01 -3.80 -21.93
C THR A 29 12.29 -4.09 -23.24
N GLN A 30 11.51 -3.11 -23.72
CA GLN A 30 10.74 -3.16 -24.96
C GLN A 30 11.16 -1.98 -25.86
N ARG A 31 11.79 -2.27 -27.00
CA ARG A 31 12.46 -1.26 -27.85
C ARG A 31 11.53 -0.21 -28.45
N ASN A 32 10.28 -0.55 -28.75
CA ASN A 32 9.34 0.32 -29.45
C ASN A 32 8.22 0.86 -28.54
N LYS A 33 8.45 0.87 -27.22
CA LYS A 33 7.46 1.35 -26.24
C LYS A 33 7.70 2.83 -25.96
N LEU A 34 6.63 3.62 -25.94
CA LEU A 34 6.68 5.04 -25.59
C LEU A 34 7.09 5.27 -24.13
N LEU A 35 6.54 4.45 -23.23
CA LEU A 35 6.82 4.55 -21.79
C LEU A 35 8.08 3.76 -21.41
N PRO A 36 8.76 4.13 -20.32
CA PRO A 36 9.92 3.41 -19.83
C PRO A 36 9.66 1.91 -19.65
N SER A 37 10.71 1.13 -19.89
CA SER A 37 10.76 -0.31 -19.69
C SER A 37 12.19 -0.71 -19.35
N GLY A 38 12.40 -1.87 -18.72
CA GLY A 38 13.72 -2.26 -18.24
C GLY A 38 14.02 -1.86 -16.78
N VAL A 39 13.04 -1.28 -16.07
CA VAL A 39 13.11 -0.92 -14.65
C VAL A 39 11.81 -1.33 -13.95
N SER A 40 11.76 -1.26 -12.63
CA SER A 40 10.53 -1.50 -11.87
C SER A 40 9.59 -0.31 -11.92
N SER A 41 8.31 -0.53 -11.60
CA SER A 41 7.31 0.54 -11.59
C SER A 41 7.63 1.58 -10.52
N ASN A 42 7.96 1.14 -9.29
CA ASN A 42 8.34 2.04 -8.20
C ASN A 42 9.53 2.92 -8.57
N TYR A 43 10.55 2.35 -9.23
CA TYR A 43 11.71 3.12 -9.68
C TYR A 43 11.35 4.26 -10.65
N ILE A 44 10.35 4.05 -11.52
CA ILE A 44 9.87 5.10 -12.44
C ILE A 44 9.19 6.25 -11.67
N TYR A 45 8.40 5.93 -10.65
CA TYR A 45 7.70 6.94 -9.84
C TYR A 45 8.64 7.67 -8.88
N ASP A 46 9.61 6.96 -8.31
CA ASP A 46 10.59 7.52 -7.37
C ASP A 46 11.67 8.36 -8.10
N PHE A 47 12.04 7.95 -9.32
CA PHE A 47 13.11 8.58 -10.11
C PHE A 47 12.72 8.82 -11.58
N PRO A 48 11.65 9.59 -11.85
CA PRO A 48 11.14 9.80 -13.21
C PRO A 48 12.19 10.42 -14.14
N GLU A 49 13.04 11.31 -13.64
CA GLU A 49 14.10 11.96 -14.42
C GLU A 49 15.14 10.96 -14.95
N GLN A 50 15.44 9.91 -14.17
CA GLN A 50 16.35 8.84 -14.59
C GLN A 50 15.75 7.97 -15.70
N CYS A 51 14.44 8.07 -15.90
CA CYS A 51 13.70 7.41 -16.97
C CYS A 51 13.35 8.36 -18.14
N GLY A 52 13.89 9.58 -18.15
CA GLY A 52 13.58 10.60 -19.16
C GLY A 52 12.17 11.19 -19.04
N LEU A 53 11.54 11.06 -17.88
CA LEU A 53 10.24 11.62 -17.55
C LEU A 53 10.38 12.87 -16.67
N THR A 54 9.27 13.57 -16.45
CA THR A 54 9.18 14.72 -15.54
C THR A 54 8.29 14.37 -14.37
N ASN A 55 8.72 14.70 -13.16
CA ASN A 55 7.91 14.52 -11.97
C ASN A 55 6.75 15.53 -11.93
N PHE A 56 5.52 15.03 -12.06
CA PHE A 56 4.28 15.80 -11.90
C PHE A 56 3.52 15.45 -10.60
N THR A 57 4.18 14.79 -9.65
CA THR A 57 3.57 14.49 -8.35
C THR A 57 3.37 15.75 -7.53
N THR A 58 2.31 15.76 -6.73
CA THR A 58 2.08 16.80 -5.74
C THR A 58 2.56 16.28 -4.40
N SER A 59 3.54 16.96 -3.80
CA SER A 59 3.98 16.63 -2.44
C SER A 59 2.84 16.91 -1.46
N VAL A 60 2.55 15.93 -0.61
CA VAL A 60 1.54 16.04 0.44
C VAL A 60 2.26 16.08 1.78
N ASP A 61 1.96 17.10 2.58
CA ASP A 61 2.49 17.25 3.93
C ASP A 61 1.91 16.15 4.85
N ALA A 62 2.79 15.34 5.43
CA ALA A 62 2.41 14.25 6.31
C ALA A 62 1.79 14.75 7.62
N ASP A 63 2.27 15.87 8.15
CA ASP A 63 1.75 16.44 9.41
C ASP A 63 0.33 16.97 9.18
N LEU A 64 0.07 17.57 8.01
CA LEU A 64 -1.27 17.99 7.61
C LEU A 64 -2.21 16.78 7.45
N VAL A 65 -1.75 15.68 6.85
CA VAL A 65 -2.56 14.46 6.71
C VAL A 65 -2.94 13.89 8.07
N GLU A 66 -1.99 13.83 9.01
CA GLU A 66 -2.26 13.34 10.36
C GLU A 66 -3.21 14.27 11.12
N ALA A 67 -3.02 15.60 11.04
CA ALA A 67 -3.96 16.57 11.61
C ALA A 67 -5.38 16.45 11.01
N LEU A 68 -5.50 16.22 9.70
CA LEU A 68 -6.79 15.99 9.06
C LEU A 68 -7.42 14.66 9.49
N ARG A 69 -6.61 13.64 9.76
CA ARG A 69 -7.10 12.35 10.28
C ARG A 69 -7.65 12.45 11.70
N GLU A 70 -7.10 13.31 12.55
CA GLU A 70 -7.65 13.55 13.91
C GLU A 70 -9.09 14.08 13.87
N ASN A 71 -9.50 14.72 12.78
CA ASN A 71 -10.87 15.20 12.59
C ASN A 71 -11.85 14.09 12.16
N ILE A 72 -11.38 12.89 11.84
CA ILE A 72 -12.23 11.76 11.46
C ILE A 72 -12.68 11.05 12.74
N PRO A 73 -14.00 10.94 13.02
CA PRO A 73 -14.50 10.40 14.29
C PRO A 73 -14.11 8.95 14.61
N LYS A 74 -13.71 8.18 13.59
CA LYS A 74 -13.26 6.80 13.74
C LYS A 74 -11.83 6.66 13.25
N SER A 75 -11.01 6.06 14.08
CA SER A 75 -9.65 5.70 13.72
C SER A 75 -9.64 4.66 12.60
N ARG A 76 -8.50 4.57 11.90
CA ARG A 76 -8.25 3.49 10.95
C ARG A 76 -8.38 2.13 11.64
N GLN A 77 -7.83 1.97 12.84
CA GLN A 77 -7.86 0.69 13.56
C GLN A 77 -9.30 0.23 13.85
N GLU A 78 -10.19 1.15 14.22
CA GLU A 78 -11.61 0.83 14.43
C GLU A 78 -12.33 0.47 13.14
N CYS A 79 -12.07 1.19 12.04
CA CYS A 79 -12.69 0.91 10.75
C CYS A 79 -12.25 -0.43 10.15
N TYR A 80 -11.02 -0.86 10.42
CA TYR A 80 -10.44 -2.11 9.94
C TYR A 80 -10.51 -3.25 10.98
N ARG A 81 -11.35 -3.10 11.99
CA ARG A 81 -11.59 -4.14 12.99
C ARG A 81 -12.59 -5.17 12.44
N TRP A 82 -12.16 -6.43 12.39
CA TRP A 82 -12.96 -7.51 11.77
C TRP A 82 -13.78 -8.34 12.77
N VAL A 83 -13.47 -8.24 14.07
CA VAL A 83 -14.15 -8.94 15.18
C VAL A 83 -14.30 -8.03 16.39
N SER A 84 -15.13 -8.42 17.35
CA SER A 84 -15.30 -7.64 18.60
C SER A 84 -14.05 -7.72 19.49
N ASP A 85 -13.87 -6.73 20.36
CA ASP A 85 -12.77 -6.72 21.34
C ASP A 85 -12.85 -7.91 22.29
N GLU A 86 -14.07 -8.35 22.62
CA GLU A 86 -14.28 -9.54 23.45
C GLU A 86 -13.78 -10.81 22.74
N PHE A 87 -14.04 -10.94 21.44
CA PHE A 87 -13.56 -12.09 20.67
C PHE A 87 -12.04 -12.06 20.54
N GLU A 88 -11.47 -10.89 20.21
CA GLU A 88 -10.02 -10.69 20.09
C GLU A 88 -9.31 -11.08 21.41
N ALA A 89 -9.80 -10.59 22.55
CA ALA A 89 -9.23 -10.90 23.86
C ALA A 89 -9.25 -12.41 24.19
N LYS A 90 -10.29 -13.13 23.76
CA LYS A 90 -10.41 -14.59 23.96
C LYS A 90 -9.58 -15.41 22.98
N ALA A 91 -9.32 -14.90 21.78
CA ALA A 91 -8.55 -15.62 20.76
C ALA A 91 -7.04 -15.71 21.09
N TRP A 92 -6.54 -14.78 21.92
CA TRP A 92 -5.14 -14.73 22.38
C TRP A 92 -4.90 -15.31 23.79
N ALA A 93 -5.96 -15.70 24.49
CA ALA A 93 -5.90 -16.35 25.80
C ALA A 93 -5.65 -17.86 25.66
#